data_AF-A0A7X9PBE0-F1
#
_entry.id   AF-A0A7X9PBE0-F1
#
_cell.length_a   1.000
_cell.length_b   1.000
_cell.length_c   1.000
_cell.angle_alpha   90.00
_cell.angle_beta   90.00
_cell.angle_gamma   90.00
#
_symmetry.space_group_name_H-M   'P 1'
#
loop_
_entity.id
_entity.type
_entity.pdbx_description
1 polymer ?
#
loop_
_entity_poly.entity_id
_entity_poly.type
_entity_poly.pdbx_seq_one_letter_code
_entity_poly.pdbx_strand_id
1 'polypeptide(L)' 'VDVFLKKSSVVCYSREAMEAAAPHVIRFAEAEGLSAHANAVRVRLEGDE' A
#
# COMPACT_ATOMS: atom_id res chain seq x y z
N VAL A 1 -3.07 -19.92 -25.42
CA VAL A 1 -1.81 -20.17 -24.68
C VAL A 1 -1.99 -20.04 -23.16
N ASP A 2 -2.95 -19.25 -22.66
CA ASP A 2 -3.14 -19.01 -21.20
C ASP A 2 -4.05 -20.01 -20.45
N VAL A 3 -4.45 -21.12 -21.08
CA VAL A 3 -5.58 -21.96 -20.60
C VAL A 3 -5.33 -22.61 -19.23
N PHE A 4 -4.07 -22.77 -18.81
CA PHE A 4 -3.69 -23.42 -17.54
C PHE A 4 -2.75 -22.58 -16.66
N LEU A 5 -2.60 -21.28 -16.93
CA LEU A 5 -1.72 -20.39 -16.16
C LEU A 5 -2.51 -19.47 -15.24
N LYS A 6 -2.07 -19.35 -13.97
CA LYS A 6 -2.57 -18.33 -13.03
C LYS A 6 -1.69 -17.09 -13.11
N LYS A 7 -2.31 -15.93 -13.36
CA LYS A 7 -1.60 -14.64 -13.37
C LYS A 7 -1.57 -14.08 -11.95
N SER A 8 -0.38 -13.75 -11.47
CA SER A 8 -0.17 -13.07 -10.20
C SER A 8 0.77 -11.89 -10.42
N SER A 9 0.42 -10.75 -9.84
CA SER A 9 1.30 -9.59 -9.77
C SER A 9 2.08 -9.61 -8.47
N VAL A 10 3.36 -9.23 -8.53
CA VAL A 10 4.17 -8.94 -7.34
C VAL A 10 4.50 -7.45 -7.39
N VAL A 11 4.26 -6.76 -6.28
CA VAL A 11 4.56 -5.34 -6.11
C VAL A 11 5.42 -5.19 -4.87
N CYS A 12 6.54 -4.50 -5.01
CA CYS A 12 7.50 -4.27 -3.93
C CYS A 12 7.92 -2.80 -3.96
N TYR A 13 8.00 -2.18 -2.79
CA TYR A 13 8.37 -0.77 -2.63
C TYR A 13 9.69 -0.70 -1.85
N SER A 14 10.59 0.19 -2.27
CA SER A 14 11.64 0.67 -1.38
C SER A 14 11.01 1.52 -0.27
N ARG A 15 11.77 1.79 0.78
CA ARG A 15 11.32 2.65 1.87
C ARG A 15 10.94 4.05 1.37
N GLU A 16 11.82 4.68 0.60
CA GLU A 16 11.62 6.04 0.07
C GLU A 16 10.41 6.10 -0.86
N ALA A 17 10.20 5.06 -1.68
CA ALA A 17 9.02 4.96 -2.53
C ALA A 17 7.73 4.79 -1.72
N MET A 18 7.78 4.05 -0.61
CA MET A 18 6.64 3.85 0.29
C MET A 18 6.27 5.15 0.99
N GLU A 19 7.26 5.88 1.50
CA GLU A 19 7.08 7.21 2.12
C GLU A 19 6.46 8.21 1.14
N ALA A 20 6.94 8.24 -0.11
CA ALA A 20 6.38 9.10 -1.15
C ALA A 20 4.93 8.75 -1.52
N ALA A 21 4.56 7.46 -1.52
CA ALA A 21 3.22 7.01 -1.88
C ALA A 21 2.22 7.07 -0.72
N ALA A 22 2.68 6.90 0.52
CA ALA A 22 1.86 6.83 1.72
C ALA A 22 0.81 7.95 1.89
N PRO A 23 1.12 9.26 1.70
CA PRO A 23 0.12 10.31 1.88
C PRO A 23 -1.05 10.18 0.91
N HIS A 24 -0.81 9.68 -0.30
CA HIS A 24 -1.85 9.44 -1.29
C HIS A 24 -2.71 8.22 -0.94
N VAL A 25 -2.08 7.12 -0.54
CA VAL A 25 -2.77 5.88 -0.15
C VAL A 25 -3.68 6.14 1.06
N ILE A 26 -3.17 6.85 2.08
CA ILE A 26 -3.95 7.24 3.26
C ILE A 26 -5.15 8.10 2.85
N ARG A 27 -4.93 9.12 2.02
CA ARG A 27 -6.01 10.02 1.57
C ARG A 27 -7.13 9.26 0.84
N PHE A 28 -6.79 8.30 -0.03
CA PHE A 28 -7.78 7.47 -0.70
C PHE A 28 -8.55 6.60 0.31
N ALA A 29 -7.83 5.91 1.19
CA ALA A 29 -8.45 5.06 2.20
C ALA A 29 -9.39 5.85 3.13
N GLU A 30 -9.04 7.06 3.54
CA GLU A 30 -9.91 7.92 4.35
C GLU A 30 -11.14 8.40 3.57
N ALA A 31 -10.98 8.80 2.31
CA ALA A 31 -12.08 9.22 1.46
C ALA A 31 -13.10 8.08 1.23
N GLU A 32 -12.64 6.83 1.23
CA GLU A 32 -13.46 5.62 1.11
C GLU A 32 -13.97 5.09 2.47
N GLY A 33 -13.61 5.72 3.59
CA GLY A 33 -13.99 5.27 4.93
C GLY A 33 -13.27 4.00 5.41
N LEU A 34 -12.18 3.60 4.73
CA LEU A 34 -11.39 2.41 5.00
C LEU A 34 -10.28 2.69 6.03
N SER A 35 -10.68 3.04 7.25
CA SER A 35 -9.75 3.44 8.33
C SER A 35 -8.65 2.41 8.62
N ALA A 36 -8.97 1.11 8.56
CA ALA A 36 -7.99 0.04 8.76
C ALA A 36 -6.88 0.04 7.70
N HIS A 37 -7.20 0.36 6.45
CA HIS A 37 -6.21 0.43 5.36
C HIS A 37 -5.29 1.63 5.55
N ALA A 38 -5.84 2.80 5.90
CA ALA A 38 -5.05 3.98 6.23
C ALA A 38 -4.10 3.73 7.41
N ASN A 39 -4.59 3.07 8.47
CA ASN A 39 -3.79 2.75 9.64
C ASN A 39 -2.68 1.74 9.34
N ALA A 40 -2.91 0.77 8.46
CA ALA A 40 -1.87 -0.15 8.04
C ALA A 40 -0.68 0.58 7.40
N VAL A 41 -0.93 1.65 6.66
CA VAL A 41 0.14 2.50 6.09
C VAL A 41 0.84 3.31 7.18
N ARG A 42 0.10 3.95 8.08
CA ARG A 42 0.66 4.79 9.16
C ARG A 42 1.65 4.05 10.05
N VAL A 43 1.28 2.86 10.52
CA VAL A 43 2.14 2.05 11.41
C VAL A 43 3.49 1.69 10.75
N ARG A 44 3.54 1.61 9.42
CA ARG A 44 4.79 1.35 8.68
C ARG A 44 5.71 2.57 8.62
N LEU A 45 5.18 3.77 8.81
CA LEU A 45 5.94 5.02 8.88
C LEU A 45 6.33 5.39 10.32
N GLU A 46 5.54 4.98 11.31
CA GLU A 46 5.78 5.26 12.73
C GLU A 46 7.02 4.54 13.29
N GLY A 47 7.49 3.46 12.67
CA GLY A 47 8.64 2.68 13.13
C GLY A 47 10.03 3.24 12.77
N ASP A 48 10.11 4.49 12.31
CA ASP A 48 11.36 5.16 11.92
C ASP A 48 11.94 6.10 12.99
N GLU A 49 11.66 5.82 14.28
CA GLU A 49 12.31 6.42 15.44
C GLU A 49 13.32 5.47 16.11
#